data_AF-A0A5B0D572-F1
#
_entry.id   AF-A0A5B0D572-F1
#
_cell.length_a   1.000
_cell.length_b   1.000
_cell.length_c   1.000
_cell.angle_alpha   90.00
_cell.angle_beta   90.00
_cell.angle_gamma   90.00
#
_symmetry.space_group_name_H-M   'P 1'
#
loop_
_entity.id
_entity.type
_entity.pdbx_description
1 polymer ?
#
loop_
_entity_poly.entity_id
_entity_poly.type
_entity_poly.pdbx_seq_one_letter_code
_entity_poly.pdbx_strand_id
1 'polypeptide(L)'
;MSERMPHHREVQDLLVEQMRRDLSRPKWWTTIWGRLSIAGGVLAVAGAGVAGVVLLDERPVTETTIVHCLEGPYRNSDGTLSGASASVATPDGVVAIADAEAMCIQMWEGGAFEDNDPLSATPVPGVAPEEFTTCVTDDGEAAVVPGVIECSVLRLHPFQS
;
A
#
# COMPACT_ATOMS: atom_id res chain seq x y z
N MET A 1 -45.63 45.33 22.91
CA MET A 1 -45.76 43.86 23.06
C MET A 1 -44.36 43.28 22.84
N SER A 2 -43.60 43.04 23.91
CA SER A 2 -42.26 42.44 23.79
C SER A 2 -42.42 40.93 23.72
N GLU A 3 -42.08 40.39 22.55
CA GLU A 3 -41.99 38.96 22.27
C GLU A 3 -41.06 38.30 23.28
N ARG A 4 -41.64 37.56 24.22
CA ARG A 4 -40.90 36.75 25.18
C ARG A 4 -40.37 35.54 24.38
N MET A 5 -39.08 35.54 24.05
CA MET A 5 -38.44 34.47 23.27
C MET A 5 -38.83 33.10 23.86
N PRO A 6 -39.39 32.18 23.05
CA PRO A 6 -39.64 30.82 23.48
C PRO A 6 -38.29 30.16 23.78
N HIS A 7 -38.22 29.34 24.84
CA HIS A 7 -37.01 28.65 25.31
C HIS A 7 -35.98 29.48 26.11
N HIS A 8 -36.36 30.64 26.66
CA HIS A 8 -35.44 31.43 27.50
C HIS A 8 -34.78 30.63 28.65
N ARG A 9 -35.50 29.63 29.20
CA ARG A 9 -35.01 28.80 30.30
C ARG A 9 -33.96 27.80 29.84
N GLU A 10 -34.17 27.17 28.69
CA GLU A 10 -33.22 26.22 28.11
C GLU A 10 -31.91 26.92 27.70
N VAL A 11 -32.01 28.14 27.15
CA VAL A 11 -30.83 28.96 26.82
C VAL A 11 -30.09 29.37 28.09
N GLN A 12 -30.81 29.72 29.16
CA GLN A 12 -30.20 30.06 30.45
C GLN A 12 -29.49 28.86 31.08
N ASP A 13 -30.11 27.67 31.05
CA ASP A 13 -29.50 26.46 31.59
C ASP A 13 -28.24 26.07 30.79
N LEU A 14 -28.28 26.14 29.46
CA LEU A 14 -27.09 25.90 28.63
C LEU A 14 -25.96 26.89 28.93
N LEU A 15 -26.28 28.16 29.15
CA LEU A 15 -25.29 29.18 29.50
C LEU A 15 -24.73 28.97 30.91
N VAL A 16 -25.56 28.58 31.88
CA VAL A 16 -25.14 28.29 33.25
C VAL A 16 -24.25 27.05 33.28
N GLU A 17 -24.61 26.00 32.53
CA GLU A 17 -23.83 24.77 32.38
C GLU A 17 -22.45 25.06 31.76
N GLN A 18 -22.42 25.92 30.72
CA GLN A 18 -21.20 26.32 30.05
C GLN A 18 -20.29 27.18 30.95
N MET A 19 -20.85 28.16 31.68
CA MET A 19 -20.10 28.94 32.66
C MET A 19 -19.54 28.07 33.78
N ARG A 20 -20.31 27.09 34.27
CA ARG A 20 -19.85 26.15 35.31
C ARG A 20 -18.68 25.31 34.83
N ARG A 21 -18.70 24.89 33.56
CA ARG A 21 -17.64 24.11 32.92
C ARG A 21 -16.37 24.95 32.66
N ASP A 22 -16.52 26.25 32.37
CA ASP A 22 -15.37 27.15 32.24
C ASP A 22 -14.76 27.53 33.60
N LEU A 23 -15.58 27.66 34.65
CA LEU A 23 -15.11 27.93 36.02
C LEU A 23 -14.45 26.72 36.69
N SER A 24 -14.76 25.49 36.26
CA SER A 24 -14.15 24.26 36.79
C SER A 24 -12.80 23.93 36.16
N ARG A 25 -12.33 24.71 35.18
CA ARG A 25 -11.03 24.49 34.57
C ARG A 25 -9.90 24.83 35.55
N PRO A 26 -8.91 23.94 35.70
CA PRO A 26 -7.81 24.16 36.61
C PRO A 26 -6.95 25.36 36.16
N LYS A 27 -6.50 26.20 37.10
CA LYS A 27 -5.83 27.49 36.82
C LYS A 27 -4.58 27.38 35.92
N TRP A 28 -4.00 26.19 35.75
CA TRP A 28 -2.88 25.98 34.84
C TRP A 28 -3.28 26.09 33.35
N TRP A 29 -4.57 25.97 33.02
CA TRP A 29 -5.09 26.12 31.65
C TRP A 29 -5.09 27.56 31.15
N THR A 30 -5.18 28.55 32.03
CA THR A 30 -5.17 29.98 31.65
C THR A 30 -3.75 30.56 31.59
N THR A 31 -2.77 29.82 32.07
CA THR A 31 -1.35 30.21 32.01
C THR A 31 -0.81 30.07 30.58
N ILE A 32 0.21 30.86 30.23
CA ILE A 32 0.91 30.82 28.93
C ILE A 32 1.35 29.39 28.56
N TRP A 33 1.67 28.56 29.55
CA TRP A 33 1.99 27.13 29.37
C TRP A 33 0.81 26.28 28.87
N GLY A 34 -0.43 26.54 29.30
CA GLY A 34 -1.63 25.85 28.82
C GLY A 34 -1.98 26.22 27.36
N ARG A 35 -1.65 27.47 26.96
CA ARG A 35 -1.81 27.92 25.56
C ARG A 35 -0.73 27.33 24.66
N LEU A 36 0.50 27.17 25.15
CA LEU A 36 1.59 26.49 24.44
C LEU A 36 1.32 24.99 24.22
N SER A 37 0.68 24.29 25.15
CA SER A 37 0.30 22.88 24.94
C SER A 37 -0.73 22.69 23.82
N ILE A 38 -1.61 23.66 23.59
CA ILE A 38 -2.60 23.59 22.48
C ILE A 38 -1.92 23.92 21.14
N ALA A 39 -1.01 24.90 21.11
CA ALA A 39 -0.22 25.21 19.91
C ALA A 39 0.76 24.07 19.54
N GLY A 40 1.37 23.42 20.53
CA GLY A 40 2.22 22.24 20.33
C GLY A 40 1.44 20.99 19.88
N GLY A 41 0.19 20.83 20.36
CA GLY A 41 -0.66 19.70 19.98
C GLY A 41 -1.10 19.71 18.51
N VAL A 42 -1.36 20.89 17.92
CA VAL A 42 -1.74 21.01 16.51
C VAL A 42 -0.55 20.82 15.56
N LEU A 43 0.66 21.23 15.97
CA LEU A 43 1.88 20.98 15.19
C LEU A 43 2.31 19.50 15.21
N ALA A 44 1.91 18.71 16.20
CA ALA A 44 2.21 17.28 16.25
C ALA A 44 1.40 16.45 15.24
N VAL A 45 0.22 16.93 14.81
CA VAL A 45 -0.63 16.20 13.85
C VAL A 45 -0.26 16.52 12.39
N ALA A 46 0.46 17.63 12.14
CA ALA A 46 0.94 18.00 10.81
C ALA A 46 2.16 17.17 10.34
N GLY A 47 2.72 16.30 11.19
CA GLY A 47 3.83 15.39 10.85
C GLY A 47 3.39 13.98 10.43
N ALA A 48 2.10 13.64 10.51
CA ALA A 48 1.60 12.30 10.20
C ALA A 48 1.21 12.12 8.72
N GLY A 49 1.95 12.80 7.83
CA GLY A 49 1.88 12.61 6.38
C GLY A 49 3.07 11.81 5.86
N VAL A 50 3.58 10.85 6.62
CA VAL A 50 4.48 9.85 6.04
C VAL A 50 3.62 8.93 5.20
N ALA A 51 3.70 9.08 3.88
CA ALA A 51 3.43 7.98 2.98
C ALA A 51 4.22 6.79 3.55
N GLY A 52 3.49 5.81 4.09
CA GLY A 52 4.09 4.68 4.77
C GLY A 52 4.79 3.81 3.73
N VAL A 53 6.02 4.17 3.39
CA VAL A 53 6.96 3.25 2.78
C VAL A 53 7.25 2.23 3.88
N VAL A 54 6.49 1.14 3.87
CA VAL A 54 6.87 -0.04 4.64
C VAL A 54 8.13 -0.53 3.94
N LEU A 55 9.28 -0.12 4.46
CA LEU A 55 10.56 -0.69 4.08
C LEU A 55 10.51 -2.14 4.55
N LEU A 56 10.21 -3.03 3.60
CA LEU A 56 10.25 -4.46 3.81
C LEU A 56 11.71 -4.90 3.74
N ASP A 57 12.13 -5.70 4.71
CA ASP A 57 13.48 -6.28 4.70
C ASP A 57 13.70 -7.10 3.43
N GLU A 58 14.92 -7.04 2.90
CA GLU A 58 15.36 -7.92 1.81
C GLU A 58 15.18 -9.39 2.20
N ARG A 59 14.70 -10.21 1.27
CA ARG A 59 14.51 -11.65 1.48
C ARG A 59 15.12 -12.48 0.35
N PRO A 60 15.69 -13.65 0.65
CA PRO A 60 16.07 -14.63 -0.36
C PRO A 60 14.82 -15.34 -0.91
N VAL A 61 14.91 -15.83 -2.14
CA VAL A 61 13.91 -16.75 -2.70
C VAL A 61 14.13 -18.13 -2.07
N THR A 62 13.18 -18.58 -1.26
CA THR A 62 13.22 -19.89 -0.60
C THR A 62 12.33 -20.92 -1.28
N GLU A 63 11.32 -20.48 -2.03
CA GLU A 63 10.45 -21.31 -2.84
C GLU A 63 10.75 -21.07 -4.32
N THR A 64 11.38 -22.07 -4.95
CA THR A 64 11.90 -21.98 -6.31
C THR A 64 11.04 -22.69 -7.34
N THR A 65 9.95 -23.32 -6.91
CA THR A 65 9.05 -24.08 -7.79
C THR A 65 8.01 -23.17 -8.47
N ILE A 66 7.80 -21.96 -7.95
CA ILE A 66 6.79 -21.00 -8.40
C ILE A 66 7.45 -19.67 -8.70
N VAL A 67 7.13 -19.12 -9.88
CA VAL A 67 7.55 -17.79 -10.32
C VAL A 67 6.30 -17.00 -10.72
N HIS A 68 6.16 -15.79 -10.18
CA HIS A 68 5.12 -14.85 -10.55
C HIS A 68 5.64 -13.87 -11.59
N CYS A 69 5.08 -13.87 -12.78
CA CYS A 69 5.34 -12.89 -13.84
C CYS A 69 4.19 -11.87 -13.85
N LEU A 70 4.48 -10.64 -13.42
CA LEU A 70 3.45 -9.60 -13.27
C LEU A 70 3.17 -8.90 -14.61
N GLU A 71 1.91 -8.64 -14.90
CA GLU A 71 1.51 -7.79 -16.03
C GLU A 71 1.98 -6.34 -15.83
N GLY A 72 1.96 -5.86 -14.59
CA GLY A 72 2.25 -4.47 -14.26
C GLY A 72 2.61 -4.25 -12.79
N PRO A 73 3.08 -3.05 -12.42
CA PRO A 73 3.46 -2.70 -11.05
C PRO A 73 2.24 -2.31 -10.21
N TYR A 74 1.17 -3.09 -10.27
CA TYR A 74 -0.05 -2.87 -9.49
C TYR A 74 -0.60 -4.19 -8.94
N ARG A 75 -1.58 -4.06 -8.04
CA ARG A 75 -2.40 -5.18 -7.57
C ARG A 75 -3.79 -5.06 -8.16
N ASN A 76 -4.44 -6.21 -8.34
CA ASN A 76 -5.84 -6.28 -8.72
C ASN A 76 -6.74 -5.66 -7.63
N SER A 77 -7.99 -5.35 -7.97
CA SER A 77 -8.96 -4.75 -7.03
C SER A 77 -9.29 -5.65 -5.83
N ASP A 78 -9.07 -6.95 -5.96
CA ASP A 78 -9.22 -7.94 -4.88
C ASP A 78 -7.96 -8.06 -4.00
N GLY A 79 -6.90 -7.33 -4.33
CA GLY A 79 -5.63 -7.33 -3.63
C GLY A 79 -4.64 -8.40 -4.10
N THR A 80 -4.98 -9.22 -5.10
CA THR A 80 -4.06 -10.21 -5.68
C THR A 80 -3.00 -9.55 -6.58
N LEU A 81 -1.92 -10.27 -6.85
CA LEU A 81 -0.88 -9.86 -7.80
C LEU A 81 -1.45 -9.92 -9.23
N SER A 82 -1.30 -8.86 -10.01
CA SER A 82 -1.77 -8.81 -11.41
C SER A 82 -0.73 -9.48 -12.32
N GLY A 83 -1.03 -10.69 -12.80
CA GLY A 83 -0.13 -11.42 -13.68
C GLY A 83 -0.44 -12.91 -13.72
N ALA A 84 0.57 -13.68 -14.11
CA ALA A 84 0.50 -15.13 -14.21
C ALA A 84 1.59 -15.78 -13.36
N SER A 85 1.26 -16.89 -12.72
CA SER A 85 2.23 -17.72 -11.99
C SER A 85 2.56 -18.96 -12.81
N ALA A 86 3.84 -19.21 -13.02
CA ALA A 86 4.34 -20.43 -13.66
C ALA A 86 4.99 -21.33 -12.61
N SER A 87 4.65 -22.62 -12.65
CA SER A 87 5.37 -23.63 -11.89
C SER A 87 6.44 -24.26 -12.77
N VAL A 88 7.66 -24.36 -12.25
CA VAL A 88 8.80 -24.91 -12.98
C VAL A 88 9.27 -26.18 -12.28
N ALA A 89 9.27 -27.28 -13.02
CA ALA A 89 9.82 -28.54 -12.56
C ALA A 89 11.25 -28.68 -13.11
N THR A 90 12.26 -28.28 -12.33
CA THR A 90 13.66 -28.56 -12.64
C THR A 90 14.10 -29.89 -12.00
N PRO A 91 15.10 -30.59 -12.56
CA PRO A 91 15.59 -31.86 -12.00
C PRO A 91 16.07 -31.73 -10.56
N ASP A 92 16.58 -30.55 -10.20
CA ASP A 92 17.14 -30.26 -8.87
C ASP A 92 16.12 -29.53 -7.96
N GLY A 93 14.91 -29.24 -8.44
CA GLY A 93 13.86 -28.50 -7.72
C GLY A 93 14.17 -27.02 -7.48
N VAL A 94 15.29 -26.53 -8.01
CA VAL A 94 15.74 -25.14 -7.89
C VAL A 94 15.71 -24.47 -9.26
N VAL A 95 15.15 -23.27 -9.33
CA VAL A 95 15.15 -22.39 -10.50
C VAL A 95 16.07 -21.23 -10.18
N ALA A 96 17.06 -20.99 -11.03
CA ALA A 96 17.88 -19.80 -10.90
C ALA A 96 17.04 -18.56 -11.24
N ILE A 97 17.28 -17.44 -10.54
CA ILE A 97 16.53 -16.20 -10.77
C ILE A 97 16.63 -15.73 -12.23
N ALA A 98 17.80 -15.89 -12.87
CA ALA A 98 17.97 -15.58 -14.28
C ALA A 98 17.05 -16.41 -15.21
N ASP A 99 16.79 -17.67 -14.86
CA ASP A 99 15.87 -18.53 -15.63
C ASP A 99 14.40 -18.12 -15.39
N ALA A 100 14.08 -17.70 -14.17
CA ALA A 100 12.77 -17.14 -13.83
C ALA A 100 12.49 -15.84 -14.60
N GLU A 101 13.48 -14.95 -14.69
CA GLU A 101 13.42 -13.72 -15.49
C GLU A 101 13.25 -14.03 -16.98
N ALA A 102 14.07 -14.95 -17.52
CA ALA A 102 13.97 -15.38 -18.91
C ALA A 102 12.62 -16.02 -19.25
N MET A 103 12.00 -16.71 -18.30
CA MET A 103 10.65 -17.26 -18.45
C MET A 103 9.60 -16.15 -18.51
N CYS A 104 9.67 -15.14 -17.64
CA CYS A 104 8.73 -14.03 -17.68
C CYS A 104 8.88 -13.20 -18.96
N ILE A 105 10.11 -12.98 -19.45
CA ILE A 105 10.37 -12.36 -20.76
C ILE A 105 9.62 -13.09 -21.88
N GLN A 106 9.72 -14.42 -21.93
CA GLN A 106 9.00 -15.22 -22.93
C GLN A 106 7.47 -15.12 -22.77
N MET A 107 6.95 -14.98 -21.54
CA MET A 107 5.51 -14.78 -21.33
C MET A 107 5.04 -13.43 -21.86
N TRP A 108 5.77 -12.34 -21.61
CA TRP A 108 5.44 -11.03 -22.16
C TRP A 108 5.52 -11.02 -23.68
N GLU A 109 6.62 -11.51 -24.28
CA GLU A 109 6.77 -11.59 -25.74
C GLU A 109 5.71 -12.51 -26.39
N GLY A 110 5.33 -13.58 -25.68
CA GLY A 110 4.24 -14.48 -26.09
C GLY A 110 2.85 -13.84 -26.03
N GLY A 111 2.73 -12.61 -25.50
CA GLY A 111 1.46 -11.91 -25.43
C GLY A 111 0.52 -12.40 -24.33
N ALA A 112 1.07 -13.03 -23.28
CA ALA A 112 0.28 -13.58 -22.18
C ALA A 112 -0.63 -12.57 -21.48
N PHE A 113 -0.41 -11.26 -21.71
CA PHE A 113 -1.14 -10.16 -21.09
C PHE A 113 -1.82 -9.20 -22.09
N GLU A 114 -1.71 -9.43 -23.40
CA GLU A 114 -2.25 -8.51 -24.42
C GLU A 114 -3.70 -8.83 -24.85
N ASP A 115 -4.05 -10.12 -24.90
CA ASP A 115 -5.40 -10.57 -25.27
C ASP A 115 -5.91 -11.61 -24.27
N ASN A 116 -7.11 -11.35 -23.74
CA ASN A 116 -7.76 -12.21 -22.76
C ASN A 116 -8.79 -13.15 -23.41
N ASP A 117 -8.93 -13.18 -24.74
CA ASP A 117 -9.83 -14.11 -25.43
C ASP A 117 -9.16 -15.50 -25.57
N PRO A 118 -9.57 -16.50 -24.76
CA PRO A 118 -9.01 -17.84 -24.82
C PRO A 118 -9.37 -18.61 -26.10
N LEU A 119 -10.27 -18.07 -26.92
CA LEU A 119 -10.70 -18.66 -28.19
C LEU A 119 -10.03 -18.00 -29.40
N SER A 120 -9.16 -17.01 -29.17
CA SER A 120 -8.42 -16.34 -30.24
C SER A 120 -7.45 -17.32 -30.91
N ALA A 121 -7.66 -17.55 -32.21
CA ALA A 121 -6.81 -18.43 -33.01
C ALA A 121 -5.44 -17.80 -33.36
N THR A 122 -5.30 -16.49 -33.12
CA THR A 122 -4.10 -15.71 -33.38
C THR A 122 -3.84 -14.80 -32.18
N PRO A 123 -3.22 -15.32 -31.10
CA PRO A 123 -2.84 -14.49 -29.97
C PRO A 123 -1.93 -13.36 -30.46
N VAL A 124 -2.19 -12.15 -29.98
CA VAL A 124 -1.38 -10.96 -30.30
C VAL A 124 -0.06 -11.09 -29.54
N PRO A 125 1.10 -11.11 -30.22
CA PRO A 125 2.38 -11.10 -29.54
C PRO A 125 2.51 -9.83 -28.69
N GLY A 126 3.10 -9.96 -27.51
CA GLY A 126 3.37 -8.84 -26.63
C GLY A 126 4.80 -8.34 -26.77
N VAL A 127 5.14 -7.37 -25.92
CA VAL A 127 6.49 -6.79 -25.85
C VAL A 127 6.99 -6.93 -24.42
N ALA A 128 8.14 -7.58 -24.25
CA ALA A 128 8.80 -7.62 -22.96
C ALA A 128 9.30 -6.23 -22.55
N PRO A 129 9.22 -5.89 -21.25
CA PRO A 129 9.75 -4.63 -20.74
C PRO A 129 11.28 -4.61 -20.86
N GLU A 130 11.86 -3.45 -21.14
CA GLU A 130 13.33 -3.27 -21.23
C GLU A 130 14.02 -3.44 -19.87
N GLU A 131 13.31 -3.14 -18.80
CA GLU A 131 13.77 -3.22 -17.42
C GLU A 131 12.75 -3.98 -16.58
N PHE A 132 13.21 -4.69 -15.56
CA PHE A 132 12.36 -5.40 -14.61
C PHE A 132 13.02 -5.42 -13.22
N THR A 133 12.19 -5.60 -12.20
CA THR A 133 12.60 -5.72 -10.80
C THR A 133 12.19 -7.09 -10.28
N THR A 134 13.12 -7.82 -9.67
CA THR A 134 12.82 -9.08 -8.99
C THR A 134 12.51 -8.81 -7.52
N CYS A 135 11.31 -9.19 -7.10
CA CYS A 135 10.78 -9.11 -5.74
C CYS A 135 10.50 -10.53 -5.20
N VAL A 136 10.20 -10.62 -3.91
CA VAL A 136 9.92 -11.88 -3.21
C VAL A 136 8.60 -11.79 -2.48
N THR A 137 7.77 -12.83 -2.60
CA THR A 137 6.49 -12.93 -1.88
C THR A 137 6.70 -13.23 -0.39
N ASP A 138 5.63 -13.11 0.41
CA ASP A 138 5.68 -13.51 1.83
C ASP A 138 5.99 -15.01 2.00
N ASP A 139 5.62 -15.83 1.01
CA ASP A 139 5.86 -17.27 0.96
C ASP A 139 7.26 -17.63 0.43
N GLY A 140 8.06 -16.62 0.05
CA GLY A 140 9.44 -16.80 -0.41
C GLY A 140 9.57 -17.15 -1.89
N GLU A 141 8.53 -16.92 -2.69
CA GLU A 141 8.51 -17.17 -4.14
C GLU A 141 9.06 -15.96 -4.91
N ALA A 142 9.62 -16.18 -6.09
CA ALA A 142 10.09 -15.11 -6.96
C ALA A 142 8.93 -14.39 -7.66
N ALA A 143 8.96 -13.06 -7.69
CA ALA A 143 8.00 -12.23 -8.42
C ALA A 143 8.74 -11.21 -9.30
N VAL A 144 8.64 -11.35 -10.62
CA VAL A 144 9.27 -10.46 -11.59
C VAL A 144 8.27 -9.39 -12.01
N VAL A 145 8.63 -8.13 -11.77
CA VAL A 145 7.80 -6.95 -12.02
C VAL A 145 8.34 -6.17 -13.21
N PRO A 146 7.52 -5.74 -14.17
CA PRO A 146 7.97 -4.87 -15.24
C PRO A 146 8.37 -3.48 -14.70
N GLY A 147 9.48 -2.96 -15.20
CA GLY A 147 10.07 -1.67 -14.83
C GLY A 147 10.92 -1.71 -13.56
N VAL A 148 11.55 -0.57 -13.27
CA VAL A 148 12.30 -0.34 -12.02
C VAL A 148 11.36 0.23 -10.98
N ILE A 149 11.00 -0.58 -9.98
CA ILE A 149 9.99 -0.24 -8.97
C ILE A 149 10.43 -0.62 -7.56
N GLU A 150 9.84 0.02 -6.55
CA GLU A 150 9.99 -0.44 -5.17
C GLU A 150 9.01 -1.59 -4.88
N CYS A 151 9.51 -2.77 -4.52
CA CYS A 151 8.71 -3.95 -4.20
C CYS A 151 7.64 -3.68 -3.12
N SER A 152 7.88 -2.69 -2.24
CA SER A 152 6.95 -2.24 -1.20
C SER A 152 5.60 -1.75 -1.75
N VAL A 153 5.56 -1.20 -2.97
CA VAL A 153 4.33 -0.76 -3.66
C VAL A 153 3.38 -1.94 -3.87
N LEU A 154 3.94 -3.12 -4.12
CA LEU A 154 3.22 -4.37 -4.27
C LEU A 154 3.13 -5.16 -2.96
N ARG A 155 3.57 -4.60 -1.82
CA ARG A 155 3.72 -5.33 -0.54
C ARG A 155 4.55 -6.61 -0.72
N LEU A 156 5.63 -6.51 -1.48
CA LEU A 156 6.60 -7.58 -1.71
C LEU A 156 7.95 -7.19 -1.12
N HIS A 157 8.75 -8.20 -0.77
CA HIS A 157 10.10 -8.02 -0.28
C HIS A 157 11.07 -7.76 -1.43
N PRO A 158 12.07 -6.88 -1.27
CA PRO A 158 13.16 -6.79 -2.22
C PRO A 158 13.96 -8.10 -2.24
N PHE A 159 14.40 -8.53 -3.42
CA PHE A 159 15.23 -9.73 -3.57
C PHE A 159 16.64 -9.50 -3.03
N GLN A 160 17.12 -10.46 -2.23
CA GLN A 160 18.51 -10.52 -1.77
C GLN A 160 19.31 -11.46 -2.68
N SER A 161 20.29 -10.91 -3.42
CA SER A 161 21.17 -11.65 -4.33
C SER A 161 22.18 -12.55 -3.65
#